data_AF-A0A934ZA47-F1
#
_entry.id   AF-A0A934ZA47-F1
#
_cell.length_a   1.000
_cell.length_b   1.000
_cell.length_c   1.000
_cell.angle_alpha   90.00
_cell.angle_beta   90.00
_cell.angle_gamma   90.00
#
_symmetry.space_group_name_H-M   'P 1'
#
loop_
_entity.id
_entity.type
_entity.pdbx_description
1 polymer ?
#
loop_
_entity_poly.entity_id
_entity_poly.type
_entity_poly.pdbx_seq_one_letter_code
_entity_poly.pdbx_strand_id
1 'polypeptide(L)' 'MRDLREEFERRGKLEGKLEGKLEGEASALLRVLARRGIAIDDGMRARVLACSDAATLEAWLDRAATAADATEVFGEGGT' A
#
# COMPACT_ATOMS: atom_id res chain seq x y z
N MET A 1 35.80 -2.60 11.19
CA MET A 1 35.43 -1.21 10.82
C MET A 1 34.86 -1.12 9.39
N ARG A 2 35.44 -1.81 8.39
CA ARG A 2 34.92 -1.86 7.00
C ARG A 2 33.59 -2.60 6.88
N ASP A 3 33.48 -3.75 7.55
CA ASP A 3 32.31 -4.63 7.49
C ASP A 3 31.02 -3.99 8.02
N LEU A 4 31.16 -3.13 9.04
CA LEU A 4 30.03 -2.42 9.62
C LEU A 4 29.40 -1.45 8.60
N ARG A 5 30.21 -0.76 7.79
CA ARG A 5 29.70 0.23 6.82
C ARG A 5 28.95 -0.45 5.66
N GLU A 6 29.42 -1.61 5.21
CA GLU A 6 28.77 -2.42 4.18
C GLU A 6 27.45 -3.04 4.64
N GLU A 7 27.36 -3.48 5.90
CA GLU A 7 26.09 -3.96 6.49
C GLU A 7 25.07 -2.83 6.62
N PHE A 8 25.50 -1.65 7.09
CA PHE A 8 24.62 -0.48 7.21
C PHE A 8 24.11 -0.01 5.84
N GLU A 9 24.96 0.01 4.81
CA GLU A 9 24.54 0.34 3.45
C GLU A 9 23.58 -0.70 2.86
N ARG A 10 23.81 -2.00 3.08
CA ARG A 10 22.88 -3.05 2.65
C ARG A 10 21.53 -2.91 3.33
N ARG A 11 21.51 -2.66 4.64
CA ARG A 11 20.28 -2.51 5.42
C ARG A 11 19.49 -1.30 4.96
N GLY A 12 20.14 -0.14 4.81
CA GLY A 12 19.49 1.09 4.32
C GLY A 12 18.95 0.96 2.88
N LYS A 13 19.61 0.17 2.01
CA LYS A 13 19.12 -0.07 0.64
C LYS A 13 17.93 -1.03 0.59
N LEU A 14 17.86 -1.98 1.52
CA LEU A 14 16.73 -2.90 1.67
C LEU A 14 15.52 -2.18 2.27
N GLU A 15 15.75 -1.42 3.34
CA GLU A 15 14.72 -0.59 4.00
C GLU A 15 14.12 0.42 3.01
N GLY A 16 14.94 1.21 2.31
CA GLY A 16 14.43 2.20 1.35
C GLY A 16 13.73 1.60 0.11
N LYS A 17 14.03 0.36 -0.27
CA LYS A 17 13.29 -0.35 -1.33
C LYS A 17 11.93 -0.85 -0.85
N LEU A 18 11.83 -1.30 0.40
CA LEU A 18 10.59 -1.76 0.98
C LEU A 18 9.64 -0.59 1.24
N GLU A 19 10.15 0.49 1.83
CA GLU A 19 9.39 1.74 2.05
C GLU A 19 8.89 2.31 0.71
N GLY A 20 9.78 2.45 -0.28
CA GLY A 20 9.38 2.94 -1.60
C GLY A 20 8.40 2.03 -2.35
N LYS A 21 8.42 0.71 -2.08
CA LYS A 21 7.43 -0.22 -2.62
C LYS A 21 6.05 0.01 -1.97
N LEU A 22 5.99 0.08 -0.64
CA LEU A 22 4.75 0.30 0.11
C LEU A 22 4.09 1.64 -0.25
N GLU A 23 4.87 2.74 -0.26
CA GLU A 23 4.38 4.06 -0.66
C GLU A 23 3.90 4.08 -2.12
N GLY A 24 4.60 3.35 -3.00
CA GLY A 24 4.25 3.17 -4.40
C GLY A 24 2.94 2.40 -4.58
N GLU A 25 2.75 1.31 -3.85
CA GLU A 25 1.53 0.48 -3.89
C GLU A 25 0.32 1.23 -3.32
N ALA A 26 0.48 1.91 -2.18
CA ALA A 26 -0.56 2.77 -1.60
C ALA A 26 -0.98 3.88 -2.58
N SER A 27 -0.01 4.54 -3.21
CA SER A 27 -0.28 5.57 -4.22
C SER A 27 -0.95 4.99 -5.47
N ALA A 28 -0.55 3.80 -5.92
CA ALA A 28 -1.16 3.12 -7.06
C ALA A 28 -2.63 2.78 -6.76
N LEU A 29 -2.92 2.25 -5.57
CA LEU A 29 -4.27 1.92 -5.13
C LEU A 29 -5.19 3.14 -5.16
N LEU A 30 -4.75 4.26 -4.55
CA LEU A 30 -5.51 5.51 -4.56
C LEU A 30 -5.78 6.02 -5.99
N ARG A 31 -4.81 5.88 -6.90
CA ARG A 31 -4.97 6.26 -8.31
C ARG A 31 -5.98 5.36 -9.05
N VAL A 32 -5.98 4.06 -8.79
CA VAL A 32 -6.94 3.12 -9.38
C VAL A 32 -8.35 3.43 -8.90
N LEU A 33 -8.54 3.62 -7.59
CA LEU A 33 -9.83 3.99 -6.99
C LEU A 33 -10.39 5.29 -7.59
N ALA A 34 -9.54 6.32 -7.72
CA ALA A 34 -9.91 7.57 -8.36
C ALA A 34 -10.32 7.40 -9.84
N ARG A 35 -9.61 6.57 -10.61
CA ARG A 35 -9.98 6.28 -12.01
C ARG A 35 -11.27 5.47 -12.14
N ARG A 36 -11.55 4.60 -11.17
CA ARG A 36 -12.79 3.84 -11.08
C ARG A 36 -13.98 4.68 -10.64
N GLY A 37 -13.74 5.88 -10.12
CA GLY A 37 -14.78 6.71 -9.52
C GLY A 37 -15.24 6.19 -8.16
N ILE A 38 -14.44 5.33 -7.51
CA ILE A 38 -14.73 4.84 -6.17
C ILE A 38 -14.31 5.91 -5.17
N ALA A 39 -15.31 6.57 -4.59
CA ALA A 39 -15.09 7.51 -3.52
C ALA A 39 -14.66 6.77 -2.25
N ILE A 40 -13.60 7.26 -1.61
CA ILE A 40 -13.13 6.80 -0.32
C ILE A 40 -13.11 7.99 0.63
N ASP A 41 -13.42 7.74 1.89
CA ASP A 41 -13.33 8.76 2.93
C ASP A 41 -11.86 8.99 3.35
N ASP A 42 -11.57 10.14 3.96
CA ASP A 42 -10.24 10.47 4.47
C ASP A 42 -9.73 9.42 5.46
N GLY A 43 -10.61 8.78 6.24
CA GLY A 43 -10.23 7.67 7.11
C GLY A 43 -9.68 6.45 6.35
N MET A 44 -10.32 6.07 5.24
CA MET A 44 -9.83 4.97 4.39
C MET A 44 -8.53 5.35 3.69
N ARG A 45 -8.42 6.59 3.21
CA ARG A 45 -7.18 7.10 2.63
C ARG A 45 -6.02 7.06 3.62
N ALA A 46 -6.25 7.49 4.85
CA ALA A 46 -5.24 7.42 5.92
C ALA A 46 -4.84 5.98 6.23
N ARG A 47 -5.81 5.04 6.26
CA ARG A 47 -5.53 3.60 6.43
C ARG A 47 -4.64 3.03 5.32
N VAL A 48 -4.88 3.41 4.07
CA VAL A 48 -4.05 2.98 2.94
C VAL A 48 -2.62 3.51 3.07
N LEU A 49 -2.47 4.79 3.41
CA LEU A 49 -1.16 5.43 3.56
C LEU A 49 -0.39 4.94 4.79
N ALA A 50 -1.09 4.53 5.85
CA ALA A 50 -0.48 3.96 7.06
C ALA A 50 -0.24 2.44 6.95
N CYS A 51 -0.69 1.79 5.87
CA CYS A 51 -0.53 0.35 5.70
C CYS A 51 0.93 0.00 5.44
N SER A 52 1.53 -0.76 6.36
CA SER A 52 2.91 -1.24 6.24
C SER A 52 3.00 -2.69 5.73
N ASP A 53 1.88 -3.23 5.25
CA ASP A 53 1.78 -4.61 4.77
C ASP A 53 1.58 -4.64 3.25
N ALA A 54 2.63 -5.01 2.52
CA ALA A 54 2.62 -5.02 1.06
C ALA A 54 1.60 -6.00 0.48
N ALA A 55 1.40 -7.16 1.12
CA ALA A 55 0.43 -8.16 0.67
C ALA A 55 -1.00 -7.64 0.77
N THR A 56 -1.31 -6.88 1.84
CA THR A 56 -2.61 -6.21 2.02
C THR A 56 -2.83 -5.14 0.94
N LEU A 57 -1.82 -4.30 0.68
CA LEU A 57 -1.90 -3.29 -0.38
C LEU A 57 -2.09 -3.91 -1.76
N GLU A 58 -1.37 -4.99 -2.08
CA GLU A 58 -1.49 -5.74 -3.34
C GLU A 58 -2.88 -6.36 -3.49
N ALA A 59 -3.41 -6.98 -2.43
CA ALA A 59 -4.76 -7.54 -2.44
C ALA A 59 -5.84 -6.47 -2.64
N TRP A 60 -5.71 -5.31 -2.00
CA TRP A 60 -6.60 -4.18 -2.23
C TRP A 60 -6.47 -3.64 -3.66
N LEU A 61 -5.27 -3.59 -4.23
CA LEU A 61 -5.04 -3.16 -5.61
C LEU A 61 -5.73 -4.09 -6.61
N ASP A 62 -5.61 -5.40 -6.42
CA ASP A 62 -6.27 -6.41 -7.25
C ASP A 62 -7.80 -6.31 -7.17
N ARG A 63 -8.34 -6.15 -5.96
CA ARG A 63 -9.78 -5.92 -5.76
C ARG A 63 -10.24 -4.60 -6.36
N ALA A 64 -9.50 -3.52 -6.21
CA ALA A 64 -9.82 -2.21 -6.80
C ALA A 64 -9.91 -2.26 -8.34
N ALA A 65 -9.25 -3.22 -8.98
CA ALA A 65 -9.34 -3.45 -10.41
C ALA A 65 -10.66 -4.09 -10.85
N THR A 66 -11.51 -4.61 -9.96
CA THR A 66 -12.79 -5.24 -10.32
C THR A 66 -13.98 -4.78 -9.48
N ALA A 67 -13.75 -4.31 -8.26
CA ALA A 67 -14.75 -3.81 -7.33
C ALA A 67 -15.60 -2.66 -7.91
N ALA A 68 -16.86 -2.61 -7.47
CA ALA A 68 -17.80 -1.54 -7.72
C ALA A 68 -17.69 -0.41 -6.69
N ASP A 69 -17.30 -0.73 -5.45
CA ASP A 69 -17.20 0.24 -4.35
C ASP A 69 -16.05 -0.03 -3.37
N ALA A 70 -15.81 0.91 -2.47
CA ALA A 70 -14.70 0.87 -1.51
C ALA A 70 -14.80 -0.30 -0.52
N THR A 71 -16.01 -0.76 -0.22
CA THR A 71 -16.26 -1.86 0.72
C THR A 71 -15.73 -3.17 0.15
N GLU A 72 -15.96 -3.41 -1.15
CA GLU A 72 -15.43 -4.57 -1.86
C GLU A 72 -13.89 -4.54 -1.97
N VAL A 73 -13.29 -3.34 -1.99
CA VAL A 73 -11.83 -3.18 -2.04
C VAL A 73 -11.20 -3.49 -0.68
N PHE A 74 -11.63 -2.79 0.37
CA PHE A 74 -10.99 -2.88 1.69
C PHE A 74 -11.45 -4.08 2.50
N GLY A 75 -12.65 -4.59 2.21
CA GLY A 75 -13.28 -5.71 2.91
C GLY A 75 -13.58 -5.36 4.37
N GLU A 76 -14.75 -4.79 4.66
CA GLU A 76 -15.34 -4.82 6.00
C GLU A 76 -16.85 -5.12 5.91
N GLY A 77 -17.27 -6.24 6.53
CA GLY A 77 -18.68 -6.62 6.66
C GLY A 77 -18.95 -8.11 6.84
N GLY A 78 -18.51 -8.71 7.95
CA GLY A 78 -18.94 -10.03 8.40
C GLY A 78 -18.00 -10.52 9.51
N THR A 79 -18.24 -10.27 10.79
CA THR A 79 -19.50 -10.35 11.56
C THR A 79 -19.60 -9.22 12.57
#